data_AF-A0A9D6SGB5-F1
#
_entry.id   AF-A0A9D6SGB5-F1
#
_cell.length_a   1.000
_cell.length_b   1.000
_cell.length_c   1.000
_cell.angle_alpha   90.00
_cell.angle_beta   90.00
_cell.angle_gamma   90.00
#
_symmetry.space_group_name_H-M   'P 1'
#
loop_
_entity.id
_entity.type
_entity.pdbx_description
1 polymer ?
#
loop_
_entity_poly.entity_id
_entity_poly.type
_entity_poly.pdbx_seq_one_letter_code
_entity_poly.pdbx_strand_id
1 'polypeptide(L)'
;MKDISEGELQKLRDRIRSQAAVGKYRVTIRAHAEMVEEGISLEEVLEALRRGEIMEYYPEHRRGDCCLVSGKTGHGRHLHFFCTTSHPLLILITVYEPRPPKWVTPRQRRNPV
;
A
#
# COMPACT_ATOMS: atom_id res chain seq x y z
N MET A 1 -17.26 -3.88 -10.19
CA MET A 1 -16.01 -4.20 -9.46
C MET A 1 -15.92 -5.71 -9.49
N LYS A 2 -14.87 -6.32 -10.06
CA LYS A 2 -14.76 -7.79 -10.02
C LYS A 2 -14.61 -8.20 -8.56
N ASP A 3 -15.48 -9.08 -8.09
CA ASP A 3 -15.36 -9.70 -6.77
C ASP A 3 -14.16 -10.65 -6.82
N ILE A 4 -13.00 -10.15 -6.38
CA ILE A 4 -11.85 -11.01 -6.09
C ILE A 4 -12.23 -11.92 -4.93
N SER A 5 -11.95 -13.22 -5.04
CA SER A 5 -12.26 -14.14 -3.94
C SER A 5 -11.40 -13.81 -2.71
N GLU A 6 -11.93 -14.05 -1.51
CA GLU A 6 -11.17 -13.84 -0.26
C GLU A 6 -9.85 -14.62 -0.27
N GLY A 7 -9.83 -15.81 -0.88
CA GLY A 7 -8.63 -16.62 -1.04
C GLY A 7 -7.56 -15.96 -1.93
N GLU A 8 -7.95 -15.28 -3.00
CA GLU A 8 -7.02 -14.52 -3.86
C GLU A 8 -6.51 -13.26 -3.17
N LEU A 9 -7.39 -12.57 -2.43
CA LEU A 9 -7.00 -11.39 -1.65
C LEU A 9 -6.00 -11.76 -0.55
N GLN A 10 -6.20 -12.91 0.11
CA GLN A 10 -5.27 -13.44 1.10
C GLN A 10 -3.91 -13.77 0.48
N LYS A 11 -3.88 -14.46 -0.68
CA LYS A 11 -2.63 -14.72 -1.42
C LYS A 11 -1.90 -13.44 -1.80
N LEU A 12 -2.63 -12.42 -2.25
CA LEU A 12 -2.04 -11.13 -2.61
C LEU A 12 -1.42 -10.44 -1.39
N ARG A 13 -2.14 -10.44 -0.26
CA ARG A 13 -1.66 -9.89 1.02
C ARG A 13 -0.38 -10.59 1.50
N ASP A 14 -0.36 -11.92 1.45
CA ASP A 14 0.80 -12.71 1.85
C ASP A 14 2.00 -12.46 0.93
N ARG A 15 1.76 -12.30 -0.38
CA ARG A 15 2.81 -11.96 -1.34
C ARG A 15 3.41 -10.59 -1.06
N ILE A 16 2.59 -9.56 -0.80
CA ILE A 16 3.06 -8.21 -0.46
C ILE A 16 3.93 -8.25 0.81
N ARG A 17 3.44 -8.90 1.87
CA ARG A 17 4.14 -9.02 3.15
C ARG A 17 5.46 -9.78 3.01
N SER A 18 5.45 -10.90 2.29
CA SER A 18 6.64 -11.71 2.05
C SER A 18 7.69 -10.93 1.26
N GLN A 19 7.31 -10.32 0.13
CA GLN A 19 8.22 -9.53 -0.70
C GLN A 19 8.82 -8.34 0.05
N ALA A 20 8.03 -7.63 0.87
CA ALA A 20 8.53 -6.57 1.73
C ALA A 20 9.55 -7.12 2.75
N ALA A 21 9.23 -8.21 3.44
CA ALA A 21 10.07 -8.80 4.48
C ALA A 21 11.42 -9.31 3.96
N VAL A 22 11.47 -9.87 2.74
CA VAL A 22 12.70 -10.42 2.15
C VAL A 22 13.47 -9.40 1.29
N GLY A 23 13.10 -8.12 1.31
CA GLY A 23 13.80 -7.09 0.53
C GLY A 23 13.51 -7.13 -0.98
N LYS A 24 12.50 -7.89 -1.43
CA LYS A 24 12.11 -7.98 -2.85
C LYS A 24 11.10 -6.90 -3.21
N TYR A 25 11.52 -5.65 -3.10
CA TYR A 25 10.70 -4.50 -3.44
C TYR A 25 11.47 -3.44 -4.23
N ARG A 26 10.72 -2.54 -4.87
CA ARG A 26 11.23 -1.33 -5.51
C ARG A 26 10.35 -0.16 -5.12
N VAL A 27 10.99 0.90 -4.63
CA VAL A 27 10.36 2.21 -4.44
C VAL A 27 10.49 2.99 -5.74
N THR A 28 9.39 3.49 -6.29
CA THR A 28 9.44 4.37 -7.46
C THR A 28 9.92 5.77 -7.08
N ILE A 29 10.41 6.56 -8.04
CA ILE A 29 10.83 7.96 -7.79
C ILE A 29 9.72 8.78 -7.13
N ARG A 30 8.46 8.56 -7.54
CA ARG A 30 7.30 9.21 -6.92
C ARG A 30 7.16 8.83 -5.45
N ALA A 31 7.09 7.55 -5.14
CA ALA A 31 7.00 7.06 -3.77
C ALA A 31 8.16 7.57 -2.89
N HIS A 32 9.38 7.60 -3.44
CA HIS A 32 10.53 8.14 -2.73
C HIS A 32 10.40 9.64 -2.45
N ALA A 33 9.91 10.43 -3.42
CA ALA A 33 9.67 11.86 -3.21
C ALA A 33 8.62 12.12 -2.12
N GLU A 34 7.51 11.37 -2.13
CA GLU A 34 6.46 11.45 -1.11
C GLU A 34 6.99 11.05 0.28
N MET A 35 7.86 10.02 0.34
CA MET A 35 8.53 9.63 1.58
C MET A 35 9.39 10.76 2.15
N VAL A 36 10.16 11.45 1.30
CA VAL A 36 10.99 12.58 1.74
C VAL A 36 10.11 13.75 2.19
N GLU A 37 9.07 14.09 1.43
CA GLU A 37 8.14 15.20 1.74
C GLU A 37 7.41 15.00 3.07
N GLU A 38 7.00 13.77 3.37
CA GLU A 38 6.24 13.47 4.58
C GLU A 38 7.11 12.95 5.75
N GLY A 39 8.43 12.91 5.60
CA GLY A 39 9.33 12.35 6.61
C GLY A 39 8.99 10.90 6.94
N ILE A 40 8.75 10.07 5.93
CA ILE A 40 8.46 8.64 6.06
C ILE A 40 9.75 7.87 5.75
N SER A 41 10.28 7.17 6.74
CA SER A 41 11.45 6.32 6.56
C SER A 41 11.11 5.01 5.84
N LEU A 42 12.10 4.40 5.19
CA LEU A 42 11.94 3.06 4.61
C LEU A 42 11.58 2.03 5.68
N GLU A 43 12.09 2.18 6.90
CA GLU A 43 11.80 1.29 8.01
C GLU A 43 10.33 1.36 8.44
N GLU A 44 9.76 2.56 8.54
CA GLU A 44 8.31 2.73 8.77
C GLU A 44 7.46 2.10 7.66
N VAL A 45 7.89 2.22 6.40
CA VAL A 45 7.21 1.58 5.27
C VAL A 45 7.17 0.07 5.43
N LEU A 46 8.32 -0.55 5.71
CA LEU A 46 8.43 -2.00 5.87
C LEU A 46 7.67 -2.49 7.10
N GLU A 47 7.75 -1.75 8.20
CA GLU A 47 7.02 -2.06 9.43
C GLU A 47 5.51 -2.03 9.20
N ALA A 48 5.00 -0.98 8.58
CA ALA A 48 3.58 -0.82 8.30
C ALA A 48 3.07 -1.86 7.29
N LEU A 49 3.86 -2.21 6.27
CA LEU A 49 3.51 -3.27 5.30
C LEU A 49 3.43 -4.65 5.95
N ARG A 50 4.22 -4.94 7.00
CA ARG A 50 4.21 -6.22 7.72
C ARG A 50 2.81 -6.63 8.19
N ARG A 51 2.01 -5.65 8.62
CA ARG A 51 0.62 -5.83 9.06
C ARG A 51 -0.39 -5.16 8.13
N GLY A 52 0.04 -4.80 6.91
CA GLY A 52 -0.78 -4.10 5.94
C GLY A 52 -2.02 -4.90 5.56
N GLU A 53 -3.13 -4.19 5.38
CA GLU A 53 -4.40 -4.70 4.90
C GLU A 53 -4.73 -4.08 3.54
N ILE A 54 -5.22 -4.89 2.61
CA ILE A 54 -5.64 -4.40 1.30
C ILE A 54 -7.01 -3.74 1.49
N MET A 55 -7.07 -2.44 1.20
CA MET A 55 -8.26 -1.61 1.28
C MET A 55 -9.05 -1.61 -0.03
N GLU A 56 -8.34 -1.54 -1.15
CA GLU A 56 -8.93 -1.43 -2.49
C GLU A 56 -8.11 -2.27 -3.48
N TYR A 57 -8.78 -2.91 -4.43
CA TYR A 57 -8.16 -3.73 -5.46
C TYR A 57 -8.51 -3.25 -6.87
N TYR A 58 -7.49 -3.11 -7.72
CA TYR A 58 -7.55 -2.53 -9.05
C TYR A 58 -6.88 -3.48 -10.07
N PRO A 59 -7.58 -4.53 -10.53
CA PRO A 59 -7.00 -5.53 -11.44
C PRO A 59 -6.68 -4.97 -12.83
N GLU A 60 -7.43 -3.95 -13.27
CA GLU A 60 -7.32 -3.39 -14.63
C GLU A 60 -6.49 -2.09 -14.66
N HIS A 61 -5.73 -1.82 -13.61
CA HIS A 61 -4.87 -0.64 -13.59
C HIS A 61 -3.76 -0.78 -14.64
N ARG A 62 -3.38 0.33 -15.30
CA ARG A 62 -2.37 0.37 -16.39
C ARG A 62 -0.99 -0.21 -16.04
N ARG A 63 -0.74 -0.51 -14.77
CA ARG A 63 0.52 -1.08 -14.25
C ARG A 63 0.36 -2.55 -13.80
N GLY A 64 -0.73 -3.20 -14.21
CA GLY A 64 -1.16 -4.52 -13.74
C GLY A 64 -2.01 -4.42 -12.47
N ASP A 65 -2.25 -5.58 -11.85
CA ASP A 65 -3.00 -5.72 -10.60
C ASP A 65 -2.39 -4.83 -9.51
N CYS A 66 -3.08 -3.74 -9.22
CA CYS A 66 -2.68 -2.78 -8.19
C CYS A 66 -3.61 -2.91 -6.99
N CYS A 67 -3.08 -2.55 -5.82
CA CYS A 67 -3.84 -2.50 -4.59
C CYS A 67 -3.48 -1.26 -3.79
N LEU A 68 -4.47 -0.72 -3.09
CA LEU A 68 -4.25 0.21 -2.00
C LEU A 68 -4.13 -0.59 -0.72
N VAL A 69 -3.01 -0.45 -0.02
CA VAL A 69 -2.74 -1.11 1.26
C VAL A 69 -2.70 -0.05 2.34
N SER A 70 -3.34 -0.31 3.49
CA SER A 70 -3.21 0.48 4.71
C SER A 70 -2.40 -0.28 5.73
N GLY A 71 -1.34 0.33 6.25
CA GLY A 71 -0.53 -0.19 7.34
C GLY A 71 -0.43 0.79 8.50
N LYS A 72 0.08 0.31 9.64
CA LYS A 72 0.31 1.12 10.84
C LYS A 72 1.74 0.86 11.34
N THR A 73 2.51 1.91 11.57
CA THR A 73 3.85 1.82 12.16
C THR A 73 3.77 1.48 13.65
N GLY A 74 4.90 1.16 14.26
CA GLY A 74 5.01 0.82 15.69
C GLY A 74 4.68 2.00 16.59
N HIS A 75 4.92 3.22 16.12
CA HIS A 75 4.51 4.46 16.79
C HIS A 75 3.04 4.83 16.53
N GLY A 76 2.32 4.02 15.77
CA GLY A 76 0.90 4.18 15.52
C GLY A 76 0.53 5.12 14.38
N ARG A 77 1.51 5.56 13.58
CA ARG A 77 1.28 6.34 12.36
C ARG A 77 0.65 5.46 11.28
N HIS A 78 -0.40 5.95 10.62
CA HIS A 78 -1.02 5.24 9.51
C HIS A 78 -0.35 5.61 8.20
N LEU A 79 -0.08 4.61 7.36
CA LEU A 79 0.53 4.81 6.04
C LEU A 79 -0.27 4.05 4.98
N HIS A 80 -0.48 4.71 3.85
CA HIS A 80 -1.12 4.17 2.66
C HIS A 80 -0.12 3.93 1.56
N PHE A 81 -0.25 2.78 0.91
CA PHE A 81 0.64 2.33 -0.16
C PHE A 81 -0.21 2.01 -1.38
N PHE A 82 0.05 2.64 -2.51
CA PHE A 82 -0.44 2.15 -3.78
C PHE A 82 0.66 1.29 -4.40
N CYS A 83 0.38 0.00 -4.62
CA CYS A 83 1.44 -0.94 -5.03
C CYS A 83 0.92 -2.02 -5.96
N THR A 84 1.86 -2.70 -6.63
CA THR A 84 1.58 -3.87 -7.46
C THR A 84 2.58 -4.97 -7.19
N THR A 85 2.12 -6.21 -7.31
CA THR A 85 2.93 -7.43 -7.28
C THR A 85 2.78 -8.23 -8.58
N SER A 86 2.36 -7.59 -9.68
CA SER A 86 2.27 -8.23 -11.00
C SER A 86 3.65 -8.48 -11.63
N HIS A 87 4.72 -8.07 -10.95
CA HIS A 87 6.11 -8.31 -11.32
C HIS A 87 6.76 -9.23 -10.26
N PRO A 88 7.96 -9.77 -10.51
CA PRO A 88 8.67 -10.63 -9.55
C PRO A 88 8.96 -9.99 -8.18
N LEU A 89 8.79 -8.66 -8.06
CA LEU A 89 9.03 -7.84 -6.88
C LEU A 89 7.83 -6.94 -6.58
N LEU A 90 7.68 -6.54 -5.32
CA LEU A 90 6.69 -5.56 -4.87
C LEU A 90 7.09 -4.16 -5.34
N ILE A 91 6.25 -3.49 -6.13
CA ILE A 91 6.53 -2.12 -6.59
C ILE A 91 5.66 -1.14 -5.80
N LEU A 92 6.29 -0.29 -5.00
CA LEU A 92 5.65 0.81 -4.28
C LEU A 92 5.55 2.03 -5.21
N ILE A 93 4.33 2.30 -5.68
CA ILE A 93 4.03 3.37 -6.64
C ILE A 93 3.86 4.72 -5.93
N THR A 94 3.18 4.70 -4.79
CA THR A 94 2.94 5.88 -3.95
C THR A 94 2.90 5.46 -2.48
N VAL A 95 3.37 6.33 -1.58
CA VAL A 95 3.36 6.19 -0.12
C VAL A 95 2.95 7.51 0.50
N TYR A 96 1.96 7.53 1.39
CA TYR A 96 1.53 8.76 2.07
C TYR A 96 0.79 8.44 3.37
N GLU A 97 0.72 9.38 4.29
CA GLU A 97 -0.16 9.31 5.44
C GLU A 97 -1.58 9.78 5.07
N PRO A 98 -2.64 9.00 5.33
CA PRO A 98 -4.00 9.39 4.98
C PRO A 98 -4.47 10.58 5.82
N ARG A 99 -4.75 11.71 5.15
CA ARG A 99 -5.23 12.95 5.78
C ARG A 99 -6.63 13.37 5.25
N PRO A 100 -7.42 14.10 6.04
CA PRO A 100 -8.57 14.85 5.55
C PRO A 100 -8.16 15.87 4.46
N PRO A 101 -9.07 16.27 3.54
CA PRO A 101 -10.47 15.89 3.47
C PRO A 101 -10.72 14.55 2.75
N LYS A 102 -9.68 13.96 2.16
CA LYS A 102 -9.80 12.73 1.35
C LYS A 102 -10.13 11.51 2.21
N TRP A 103 -9.60 11.46 3.42
CA TRP A 103 -9.83 10.38 4.39
C TRP A 103 -10.52 10.95 5.64
N VAL A 104 -11.67 10.37 6.00
CA VAL A 104 -12.41 10.69 7.24
C VAL A 104 -11.72 10.01 8.42
N THR A 105 -11.35 8.75 8.22
CA THR A 105 -10.43 7.99 9.07
C THR A 105 -9.35 7.38 8.18
N PRO A 106 -8.22 6.90 8.72
CA PRO A 106 -7.23 6.20 7.91
C PRO A 106 -7.81 5.07 7.06
N ARG A 107 -8.93 4.45 7.45
CA ARG A 107 -9.55 3.36 6.68
C ARG A 107 -10.78 3.78 5.88
N GLN A 108 -11.30 4.99 6.08
CA GLN A 108 -12.55 5.44 5.47
C GLN A 108 -12.30 6.65 4.56
N ARG A 109 -12.41 6.44 3.25
CA ARG A 109 -12.35 7.53 2.27
C ARG A 109 -13.63 8.37 2.37
N ARG A 110 -13.50 9.68 2.20
CA ARG A 110 -14.66 10.57 2.01
C ARG A 110 -15.26 10.28 0.65
N ASN A 111 -16.56 10.00 0.60
CA ASN A 111 -17.26 9.91 -0.68
C ASN A 111 -17.18 11.27 -1.39
N PRO A 112 -16.88 11.32 -2.70
CA PRO A 112 -17.03 12.55 -3.45
C PRO A 112 -18.50 13.00 -3.33
N VAL A 113 -18.69 14.28 -2.97
CA VAL A 113 -20.00 14.95 -2.97
C VAL A 113 -20.34 15.30 -4.40
#